data_AF-A0A497IF18-F1
#
_entry.id   AF-A0A497IF18-F1
#
_cell.length_a   1.000
_cell.length_b   1.000
_cell.length_c   1.000
_cell.angle_alpha   90.00
_cell.angle_beta   90.00
_cell.angle_gamma   90.00
#
_symmetry.space_group_name_H-M   'P 1'
#
loop_
_entity.id
_entity.type
_entity.pdbx_description
1 polymer ?
#
loop_
_entity_poly.entity_id
_entity_poly.type
_entity_poly.pdbx_seq_one_letter_code
_entity_poly.pdbx_strand_id
1 'polypeptide(L)'
;MKRAQGSLEYLVLITVVLGISAVVIMFTLGAFGTQKTAGDLNKCKAAASQCLSQLLTGASDCPFCEDACIDAQGRDIQSHEAGCGVACQLCKEGKVNMIGVGVESGGQVTPQCGNSICEATENCENCPQDCGCPPGQVCQNGQCVEEVHKAICGNGVAEEGEDCDGEDLNGQSCQSLGYDKGTLRCDANCHFDSSECKYNKVPIVDFSHLCMKIGSDASYTCYFVASVRDDEDISDWSDEQFLWNIETESGGIGVIGKEVEQTYASLGTYDVSLTVTDNFGASNSTSKAVDLCRALTLKTQCEQEENCEWYTPQLGMAYCRTKTGID
;
A
#
# COMPACT_ATOMS: atom_id res chain seq x y z
N MET A 1 -86.91 -61.36 -20.83
CA MET A 1 -86.27 -60.11 -21.32
C MET A 1 -85.08 -59.72 -20.44
N LYS A 2 -84.02 -60.54 -20.37
CA LYS A 2 -82.80 -60.27 -19.56
C LYS A 2 -81.52 -60.57 -20.36
N ARG A 3 -81.42 -60.07 -21.59
CA ARG A 3 -80.22 -60.28 -22.43
C ARG A 3 -79.63 -59.01 -23.08
N ALA A 4 -80.18 -57.83 -22.80
CA ALA A 4 -79.70 -56.57 -23.39
C ALA A 4 -78.93 -55.65 -22.41
N GLN A 5 -78.83 -56.01 -21.12
CA GLN A 5 -78.26 -55.10 -20.10
C GLN A 5 -76.73 -55.23 -19.94
N GLY A 6 -76.14 -56.39 -20.23
CA GLY A 6 -74.68 -56.58 -20.16
C GLY A 6 -73.90 -55.96 -21.32
N SER A 7 -74.54 -55.73 -22.48
CA SER A 7 -73.85 -55.21 -23.66
C SER A 7 -73.54 -53.72 -23.56
N LEU A 8 -74.37 -52.94 -22.84
CA LEU A 8 -74.15 -51.51 -22.69
C LEU A 8 -73.07 -51.22 -21.64
N GLU A 9 -73.06 -51.94 -20.52
CA GLU A 9 -72.01 -51.82 -19.49
C GLU A 9 -70.63 -52.23 -20.04
N TYR A 10 -70.57 -53.27 -20.88
CA TYR A 10 -69.31 -53.69 -21.52
C TYR A 10 -68.81 -52.67 -22.55
N LEU A 11 -69.73 -52.02 -23.29
CA LEU A 11 -69.36 -50.98 -24.25
C LEU A 11 -68.81 -49.73 -23.55
N VAL A 12 -69.40 -49.36 -22.40
CA VAL A 12 -68.92 -48.24 -21.57
C VAL A 12 -67.56 -48.55 -20.97
N LEU A 13 -67.32 -49.78 -20.51
CA LEU A 13 -66.00 -50.19 -20.01
C LEU A 13 -64.94 -50.16 -21.11
N ILE A 14 -65.26 -50.62 -22.33
CA ILE A 14 -64.32 -50.56 -23.46
C ILE A 14 -64.00 -49.12 -23.85
N THR A 15 -64.99 -48.22 -23.91
CA THR A 15 -64.71 -46.81 -24.26
C THR A 15 -63.91 -46.09 -23.18
N VAL A 16 -64.16 -46.39 -21.90
CA VAL A 16 -63.38 -45.84 -20.79
C VAL A 16 -61.94 -46.38 -20.81
N VAL A 17 -61.74 -47.68 -21.03
CA VAL A 17 -60.40 -48.29 -21.10
C VAL A 17 -59.62 -47.78 -22.31
N LEU A 18 -60.26 -47.65 -23.48
CA LEU A 18 -59.62 -47.07 -24.67
C LEU A 18 -59.29 -45.58 -24.48
N GLY A 19 -60.18 -44.83 -23.81
CA GLY A 19 -59.94 -43.42 -23.47
C GLY A 19 -58.76 -43.24 -22.52
N ILE A 20 -58.71 -44.03 -21.44
CA ILE A 20 -57.58 -44.01 -20.50
C ILE A 20 -56.29 -44.47 -21.18
N SER A 21 -56.34 -45.50 -22.02
CA SER A 21 -55.17 -45.99 -22.77
C SER A 21 -54.64 -44.92 -23.73
N ALA A 22 -55.51 -44.19 -24.41
CA ALA A 22 -55.10 -43.07 -25.28
C ALA A 22 -54.44 -41.93 -24.50
N VAL A 23 -54.94 -41.60 -23.31
CA VAL A 23 -54.32 -40.60 -22.42
C VAL A 23 -52.96 -41.08 -21.93
N VAL A 24 -52.83 -42.35 -21.52
CA VAL A 24 -51.55 -42.92 -21.09
C VAL A 24 -50.54 -42.95 -22.24
N ILE A 25 -50.96 -43.29 -23.47
CA ILE A 25 -50.11 -43.24 -24.67
C ILE A 25 -49.66 -41.80 -24.99
N MET A 26 -50.53 -40.80 -24.81
CA MET A 26 -50.17 -39.39 -24.94
C MET A 26 -49.13 -38.95 -23.90
N PHE A 27 -49.19 -39.51 -22.68
CA PHE A 27 -48.20 -39.27 -21.63
C PHE A 27 -46.87 -40.02 -21.86
N THR A 28 -46.88 -41.24 -22.39
CA THR A 28 -45.66 -42.04 -22.59
C THR A 28 -44.92 -41.72 -23.89
N LEU A 29 -45.60 -41.19 -24.92
CA LEU A 29 -44.98 -40.73 -26.17
C LEU A 29 -44.45 -39.28 -26.08
N GLY A 30 -44.50 -38.63 -24.92
CA GLY A 30 -43.95 -37.27 -24.75
C GLY A 30 -44.66 -36.21 -25.60
N ALA A 31 -45.95 -36.40 -25.91
CA ALA A 31 -46.73 -35.47 -26.75
C ALA A 31 -47.12 -34.17 -26.01
N PHE A 32 -46.86 -34.08 -24.70
CA PHE A 32 -46.77 -32.81 -24.00
C PHE A 32 -45.35 -32.28 -24.18
N GLY A 33 -45.19 -31.29 -25.06
CA GLY A 33 -43.93 -30.57 -25.20
C GLY A 33 -43.39 -30.19 -23.83
N THR A 34 -42.09 -30.42 -23.61
CA THR A 34 -41.38 -30.05 -22.40
C THR A 34 -41.82 -28.66 -21.95
N GLN A 35 -42.44 -28.54 -20.77
CA GLN A 35 -42.72 -27.22 -20.21
C GLN A 35 -41.39 -26.51 -20.01
N LYS A 36 -41.22 -25.42 -20.76
CA LYS A 36 -40.01 -24.62 -20.80
C LYS A 36 -39.69 -24.06 -19.42
N THR A 37 -38.44 -24.13 -19.02
CA THR A 37 -38.02 -23.57 -17.73
C THR A 37 -37.88 -22.06 -17.84
N ALA A 38 -38.06 -21.33 -16.74
CA ALA A 38 -37.77 -19.89 -16.69
C ALA A 38 -36.31 -19.57 -17.10
N GLY A 39 -35.40 -20.53 -16.92
CA GLY A 39 -33.99 -20.42 -17.34
C GLY A 39 -33.82 -20.34 -18.86
N ASP A 40 -34.59 -21.11 -19.63
CA ASP A 40 -34.51 -21.11 -21.09
C ASP A 40 -35.06 -19.79 -21.67
N LEU A 41 -36.12 -19.26 -21.06
CA LEU A 41 -36.67 -17.94 -21.41
C LEU A 41 -35.67 -16.81 -21.11
N ASN A 42 -34.97 -16.87 -19.97
CA ASN A 42 -33.97 -15.86 -19.60
C ASN A 42 -32.75 -15.89 -20.53
N LYS A 43 -32.33 -17.07 -21.00
CA LYS A 43 -31.25 -17.20 -21.99
C LYS A 43 -31.61 -16.55 -23.32
N CYS A 44 -32.81 -16.78 -23.85
CA CYS A 44 -33.26 -16.14 -25.09
C CYS A 44 -33.39 -14.61 -24.92
N LYS A 45 -33.88 -14.12 -23.77
CA LYS A 45 -33.92 -12.67 -23.47
C LYS A 45 -32.53 -12.02 -23.46
N ALA A 46 -31.55 -12.68 -22.85
CA ALA A 46 -30.17 -12.19 -22.81
C ALA A 46 -29.54 -12.16 -24.21
N ALA A 47 -29.75 -13.20 -25.02
CA ALA A 47 -29.24 -13.26 -26.39
C ALA A 47 -29.86 -12.18 -27.30
N ALA A 48 -31.17 -11.94 -27.18
CA ALA A 48 -31.85 -10.87 -27.91
C ALA A 48 -31.33 -9.47 -27.55
N SER A 49 -31.06 -9.23 -26.27
CA SER A 49 -30.48 -7.96 -25.79
C SER A 49 -29.05 -7.74 -26.30
N GLN A 50 -28.22 -8.78 -26.29
CA GLN A 50 -26.85 -8.73 -26.83
C GLN A 50 -26.83 -8.48 -28.34
N CYS A 51 -27.71 -9.15 -29.09
CA CYS A 51 -27.82 -8.90 -30.53
C CYS A 51 -28.22 -7.44 -30.82
N LEU A 52 -29.18 -6.89 -30.08
CA LEU A 52 -29.59 -5.50 -30.24
C LEU A 52 -28.41 -4.54 -30.04
N SER A 53 -27.56 -4.77 -29.03
CA SER A 53 -26.36 -3.97 -28.80
C SER A 53 -25.35 -4.05 -29.97
N GLN A 54 -25.18 -5.23 -30.57
CA GLN A 54 -24.31 -5.41 -31.74
C GLN A 54 -24.86 -4.72 -33.00
N LEU A 55 -26.17 -4.80 -33.25
CA LEU A 55 -26.78 -4.11 -34.38
C LEU A 55 -26.71 -2.59 -34.24
N LEU A 56 -26.89 -2.06 -33.02
CA LEU A 56 -26.74 -0.61 -32.75
C LEU A 56 -25.31 -0.10 -32.92
N THR A 57 -24.32 -0.98 -32.86
CA THR A 57 -22.90 -0.66 -33.08
C THR A 57 -22.45 -0.95 -34.52
N GLY A 58 -23.38 -1.25 -35.43
CA GLY A 58 -23.14 -1.37 -36.87
C GLY A 58 -22.85 -2.79 -37.36
N ALA A 59 -23.09 -3.82 -36.55
CA ALA A 59 -23.05 -5.20 -37.04
C ALA A 59 -24.14 -5.45 -38.09
N SER A 60 -23.81 -6.22 -39.13
CA SER A 60 -24.74 -6.56 -40.22
C SER A 60 -25.64 -7.76 -39.89
N ASP A 61 -25.26 -8.59 -38.93
CA ASP A 61 -25.95 -9.81 -38.53
C ASP A 61 -25.69 -10.21 -37.07
N CYS A 62 -26.51 -11.14 -36.56
CA CYS A 62 -26.39 -11.72 -35.22
C CYS A 62 -26.65 -13.24 -35.25
N PRO A 63 -25.63 -14.07 -35.52
CA PRO A 63 -25.83 -15.52 -35.65
C PRO A 63 -26.27 -16.21 -34.34
N PHE A 64 -25.96 -15.61 -33.18
CA PHE A 64 -26.19 -16.22 -31.86
C PHE A 64 -27.64 -16.09 -31.35
N CYS A 65 -28.45 -15.20 -31.94
CA CYS A 65 -29.82 -14.96 -31.47
C CYS A 65 -30.78 -16.08 -31.88
N GLU A 66 -30.52 -16.75 -33.01
CA GLU A 66 -31.38 -17.81 -33.53
C GLU A 66 -31.24 -19.09 -32.70
N ASP A 67 -30.01 -19.49 -32.40
CA ASP A 67 -29.70 -20.69 -31.61
C ASP A 67 -30.16 -20.59 -30.15
N ALA A 68 -30.21 -19.38 -29.60
CA ALA A 68 -30.64 -19.15 -28.23
C ALA A 68 -32.14 -19.33 -28.00
N CYS A 69 -32.93 -19.40 -29.08
CA CYS A 69 -34.39 -19.36 -29.03
C CYS A 69 -35.05 -20.60 -29.66
N ILE A 70 -34.25 -21.64 -29.87
CA ILE A 70 -34.66 -23.02 -30.15
C ILE A 70 -34.35 -23.90 -28.92
N ASP A 71 -35.22 -24.88 -28.65
CA ASP A 71 -34.92 -25.88 -27.62
C ASP A 71 -33.83 -26.87 -28.09
N ALA A 72 -33.36 -27.74 -27.20
CA ALA A 72 -32.34 -28.75 -27.51
C ALA A 72 -32.78 -29.78 -28.58
N GLN A 73 -34.04 -29.72 -29.05
CA GLN A 73 -34.59 -30.54 -30.14
C GLN A 73 -34.83 -29.71 -31.41
N GLY A 74 -34.37 -28.45 -31.46
CA GLY A 74 -34.46 -27.58 -32.63
C GLY A 74 -35.85 -26.97 -32.86
N ARG A 75 -36.71 -26.90 -31.83
CA ARG A 75 -38.06 -26.34 -31.94
C ARG A 75 -38.13 -24.94 -31.34
N ASP A 76 -38.90 -24.06 -31.97
CA ASP A 76 -39.07 -22.67 -31.50
C ASP A 76 -39.61 -22.61 -30.07
N ILE A 77 -39.02 -21.71 -29.27
CA ILE A 77 -39.50 -21.42 -27.92
C ILE A 77 -40.80 -20.58 -27.99
N GLN A 78 -41.92 -21.22 -28.34
CA GLN A 78 -43.26 -20.64 -28.15
C GLN A 78 -43.53 -20.44 -26.66
N SER A 79 -43.48 -19.18 -26.20
CA SER A 79 -44.12 -18.72 -24.97
C SER A 79 -45.45 -18.08 -25.36
N HIS A 80 -46.53 -18.43 -24.66
CA HIS A 80 -47.84 -17.78 -24.85
C HIS A 80 -47.85 -16.31 -24.37
N GLU A 81 -46.73 -15.85 -23.78
CA GLU A 81 -46.41 -14.44 -23.56
C GLU A 81 -45.63 -13.88 -24.76
N ALA A 82 -46.15 -12.79 -25.31
CA ALA A 82 -45.82 -12.20 -26.61
C ALA A 82 -44.39 -11.65 -26.80
N GLY A 83 -43.45 -11.91 -25.89
CA GLY A 83 -42.11 -11.30 -25.94
C GLY A 83 -41.09 -12.10 -26.76
N CYS A 84 -41.05 -13.42 -26.59
CA CYS A 84 -39.91 -14.22 -27.07
C CYS A 84 -40.00 -14.56 -28.56
N GLY A 85 -41.18 -15.00 -29.01
CA GLY A 85 -41.41 -15.33 -30.42
C GLY A 85 -41.31 -14.12 -31.35
N VAL A 86 -41.76 -12.95 -30.88
CA VAL A 86 -41.72 -11.69 -31.64
C VAL A 86 -40.27 -11.19 -31.79
N ALA A 87 -39.46 -11.22 -30.72
CA ALA A 87 -38.06 -10.83 -30.78
C ALA A 87 -37.23 -11.68 -31.77
N CYS A 88 -37.50 -12.99 -31.84
CA CYS A 88 -36.82 -13.91 -32.75
C CYS A 88 -37.25 -13.72 -34.19
N GLN A 89 -38.55 -13.54 -34.42
CA GLN A 89 -39.11 -13.27 -35.75
C GLN A 89 -38.55 -11.96 -36.32
N LEU A 90 -38.44 -10.91 -35.50
CA LEU A 90 -37.90 -9.61 -35.88
C LEU A 90 -36.39 -9.66 -36.17
N CYS A 91 -35.63 -10.50 -35.45
CA CYS A 91 -34.23 -10.79 -35.77
C CYS A 91 -34.09 -11.52 -37.12
N LYS A 92 -34.91 -12.54 -37.40
CA LYS A 92 -34.90 -13.29 -38.67
C LYS A 92 -35.23 -12.42 -39.88
N GLU A 93 -36.04 -11.38 -39.69
CA GLU A 93 -36.44 -10.46 -40.76
C GLU A 93 -35.50 -9.26 -40.94
N GLY A 94 -34.45 -9.11 -40.11
CA GLY A 94 -33.57 -7.93 -40.14
C GLY A 94 -34.30 -6.62 -39.81
N LYS A 95 -35.46 -6.70 -39.16
CA LYS A 95 -36.34 -5.57 -38.82
C LYS A 95 -36.41 -5.39 -37.32
N VAL A 96 -35.30 -5.06 -36.68
CA VAL A 96 -35.35 -4.70 -35.26
C VAL A 96 -35.71 -3.23 -35.15
N ASN A 97 -37.02 -2.93 -35.19
CA ASN A 97 -37.54 -1.66 -34.71
C ASN A 97 -38.67 -1.91 -33.71
N MET A 98 -38.35 -1.59 -32.45
CA MET A 98 -39.22 -1.30 -31.30
C MET A 98 -39.73 -2.47 -30.43
N ILE A 99 -39.21 -2.48 -29.20
CA ILE A 99 -39.93 -2.04 -27.99
C ILE A 99 -41.45 -2.26 -28.10
N GLY A 100 -41.95 -3.34 -27.49
CA GLY A 100 -43.35 -3.35 -27.02
C GLY A 100 -43.45 -2.47 -25.78
N VAL A 101 -44.49 -1.70 -25.50
CA VAL A 101 -45.90 -1.87 -25.86
C VAL A 101 -46.57 -0.48 -25.76
N GLY A 102 -47.24 -0.06 -26.84
CA GLY A 102 -48.42 0.82 -26.83
C GLY A 102 -48.18 2.33 -26.79
N VAL A 103 -48.04 2.98 -27.94
CA VAL A 103 -48.61 4.34 -28.14
C VAL A 103 -49.14 4.45 -29.57
N GLU A 104 -50.45 4.60 -29.69
CA GLU A 104 -51.10 5.09 -30.88
C GLU A 104 -50.57 6.49 -31.18
N SER A 105 -50.05 6.70 -32.39
CA SER A 105 -49.82 8.04 -32.99
C SER A 105 -49.01 9.06 -32.17
N GLY A 106 -47.69 9.16 -32.46
CA GLY A 106 -46.96 10.42 -32.39
C GLY A 106 -46.56 10.99 -31.03
N GLY A 107 -46.53 10.17 -29.97
CA GLY A 107 -46.07 10.61 -28.64
C GLY A 107 -44.54 10.54 -28.49
N GLN A 108 -43.89 11.69 -28.38
CA GLN A 108 -42.52 11.82 -27.88
C GLN A 108 -42.48 11.25 -26.46
N VAL A 109 -41.69 10.20 -26.21
CA VAL A 109 -41.51 9.62 -24.87
C VAL A 109 -40.70 10.61 -24.04
N THR A 110 -41.40 11.42 -23.24
CA THR A 110 -40.78 12.33 -22.28
C THR A 110 -40.42 11.56 -21.01
N PRO A 111 -39.20 11.72 -20.46
CA PRO A 111 -38.79 11.03 -19.22
C PRO A 111 -39.83 11.25 -18.11
N GLN A 112 -40.24 10.18 -17.42
CA GLN A 112 -41.31 10.19 -16.41
C GLN A 112 -40.72 10.18 -15.01
N CYS A 113 -40.08 11.29 -14.66
CA CYS A 113 -39.39 11.40 -13.38
C CYS A 113 -40.34 11.41 -12.17
N GLY A 114 -39.94 10.74 -11.09
CA GLY A 114 -40.63 10.60 -9.82
C GLY A 114 -41.39 9.28 -9.63
N ASN A 115 -41.17 8.26 -10.48
CA ASN A 115 -41.85 6.97 -10.40
C ASN A 115 -41.03 5.88 -9.65
N SER A 116 -39.85 6.24 -9.14
CA SER A 116 -38.90 5.38 -8.42
C SER A 116 -38.28 4.24 -9.23
N ILE A 117 -38.32 4.32 -10.57
CA ILE A 117 -37.72 3.34 -11.49
C ILE A 117 -36.86 4.10 -12.49
N CYS A 118 -35.58 3.73 -12.60
CA CYS A 118 -34.71 4.33 -13.62
C CYS A 118 -34.98 3.69 -14.99
N GLU A 119 -35.68 4.42 -15.87
CA GLU A 119 -36.04 3.95 -17.22
C GLU A 119 -34.92 4.17 -18.25
N ALA A 120 -34.98 3.48 -19.40
CA ALA A 120 -33.91 3.52 -20.39
C ALA A 120 -33.66 4.90 -21.04
N THR A 121 -34.64 5.81 -20.96
CA THR A 121 -34.53 7.20 -21.44
C THR A 121 -34.13 8.18 -20.33
N GLU A 122 -34.00 7.69 -19.10
CA GLU A 122 -33.69 8.46 -17.92
C GLU A 122 -32.23 8.29 -17.53
N ASN A 123 -31.67 9.35 -17.00
CA ASN A 123 -30.33 9.40 -16.49
C ASN A 123 -30.20 10.42 -15.36
N CYS A 124 -29.03 10.46 -14.75
CA CYS A 124 -28.79 11.32 -13.59
C CYS A 124 -28.88 12.84 -13.90
N GLU A 125 -28.89 13.28 -15.17
CA GLU A 125 -29.08 14.69 -15.55
C GLU A 125 -30.55 15.03 -15.81
N ASN A 126 -31.25 14.16 -16.56
CA ASN A 126 -32.61 14.42 -17.01
C ASN A 126 -33.69 13.88 -16.05
N CYS A 127 -33.32 12.98 -15.14
CA CYS A 127 -34.17 12.49 -14.07
C CYS A 127 -33.35 11.98 -12.84
N PRO A 128 -32.80 12.90 -12.03
CA PRO A 128 -32.05 12.54 -10.82
C PRO A 128 -32.90 11.96 -9.68
N GLN A 129 -34.24 12.09 -9.73
CA GLN A 129 -35.10 11.53 -8.67
C GLN A 129 -35.16 10.00 -8.72
N ASP A 130 -35.15 9.43 -9.92
CA ASP A 130 -35.25 7.98 -10.12
C ASP A 130 -33.90 7.36 -10.52
N CYS A 131 -33.06 8.11 -11.23
CA CYS A 131 -31.70 7.71 -11.66
C CYS A 131 -30.59 8.49 -10.94
N GLY A 132 -30.83 8.93 -9.71
CA GLY A 132 -29.82 9.63 -8.90
C GLY A 132 -28.59 8.77 -8.65
N CYS A 133 -27.42 9.39 -8.63
CA CYS A 133 -26.18 8.66 -8.40
C CYS A 133 -26.08 8.19 -6.94
N PRO A 134 -25.57 6.96 -6.71
CA PRO A 134 -25.33 6.45 -5.37
C PRO A 134 -24.26 7.29 -4.64
N PRO A 135 -24.18 7.22 -3.31
CA PRO A 135 -23.16 7.93 -2.54
C PRO A 135 -21.74 7.62 -3.05
N GLY A 136 -20.93 8.66 -3.29
CA GLY A 136 -19.56 8.54 -3.83
C GLY A 136 -19.45 8.67 -5.36
N GLN A 137 -20.57 8.87 -6.05
CA GLN A 137 -20.60 9.12 -7.50
C GLN A 137 -21.24 10.48 -7.81
N VAL A 138 -20.75 11.12 -8.88
CA VAL A 138 -21.37 12.30 -9.47
C VAL A 138 -21.90 12.02 -10.85
N CYS A 139 -22.91 12.80 -11.24
CA CYS A 139 -23.44 12.77 -12.57
C CYS A 139 -22.55 13.58 -13.53
N GLN A 140 -21.96 12.92 -14.53
CA GLN A 140 -21.25 13.56 -15.63
C GLN A 140 -21.75 13.02 -16.96
N ASN A 141 -22.25 13.91 -17.83
CA ASN A 141 -22.78 13.57 -19.16
C ASN A 141 -23.87 12.49 -19.13
N GLY A 142 -24.74 12.54 -18.13
CA GLY A 142 -25.81 11.55 -17.94
C GLY A 142 -25.34 10.18 -17.45
N GLN A 143 -24.10 10.04 -16.95
CA GLN A 143 -23.63 8.81 -16.33
C GLN A 143 -23.12 9.08 -14.92
N CYS A 144 -23.38 8.15 -14.00
CA CYS A 144 -22.78 8.19 -12.68
C CYS A 144 -21.35 7.69 -12.78
N VAL A 145 -20.41 8.58 -12.50
CA VAL A 145 -18.98 8.28 -12.45
C VAL A 145 -18.53 8.39 -11.00
N GLU A 146 -17.58 7.55 -10.59
CA GLU A 146 -16.92 7.74 -9.30
C GLU A 146 -16.32 9.14 -9.28
N GLU A 147 -16.58 9.89 -8.19
CA GLU A 147 -15.80 11.10 -7.96
C GLU A 147 -14.35 10.67 -7.77
N VAL A 148 -13.59 10.73 -8.85
CA VAL A 148 -12.19 11.09 -8.76
C VAL A 148 -12.23 12.47 -8.14
N HIS A 149 -12.21 12.51 -6.79
CA HIS A 149 -11.90 13.72 -6.06
C HIS A 149 -10.57 14.13 -6.64
N LYS A 150 -10.63 15.10 -7.55
CA LYS A 150 -9.46 15.56 -8.26
C LYS A 150 -8.59 16.16 -7.18
N ALA A 151 -7.55 15.44 -6.75
CA ALA A 151 -6.50 15.93 -5.88
C ALA A 151 -6.24 17.42 -6.15
N ILE A 152 -6.59 18.28 -5.20
CA ILE A 152 -6.40 19.73 -5.33
C ILE A 152 -5.30 20.15 -4.38
N CYS A 153 -4.10 20.21 -4.93
CA CYS A 153 -2.95 20.62 -4.15
C CYS A 153 -3.08 22.04 -3.59
N GLY A 154 -2.78 22.18 -2.29
CA GLY A 154 -2.78 23.45 -1.57
C GLY A 154 -4.12 23.80 -0.92
N ASN A 155 -5.02 22.83 -0.78
CA ASN A 155 -6.29 22.98 -0.07
C ASN A 155 -6.19 22.61 1.44
N GLY A 156 -5.07 22.00 1.84
CA GLY A 156 -4.75 21.62 3.21
C GLY A 156 -5.25 20.26 3.65
N VAL A 157 -5.67 19.39 2.73
CA VAL A 157 -6.11 18.01 2.97
C VAL A 157 -5.44 17.09 1.97
N ALA A 158 -4.71 16.08 2.45
CA ALA A 158 -4.05 15.10 1.59
C ALA A 158 -5.08 14.10 1.04
N GLU A 159 -5.44 14.26 -0.23
CA GLU A 159 -6.46 13.44 -0.90
C GLU A 159 -5.87 12.23 -1.61
N GLU A 160 -6.72 11.29 -2.03
CA GLU A 160 -6.27 10.15 -2.81
C GLU A 160 -5.70 10.63 -4.16
N GLY A 161 -4.38 10.46 -4.33
CA GLY A 161 -3.64 10.96 -5.48
C GLY A 161 -2.58 12.02 -5.14
N GLU A 162 -2.53 12.47 -3.89
CA GLU A 162 -1.48 13.35 -3.36
C GLU A 162 -0.61 12.60 -2.34
N ASP A 163 0.67 12.93 -2.29
CA ASP A 163 1.52 12.42 -1.21
C ASP A 163 1.21 13.14 0.11
N CYS A 164 0.92 14.44 0.04
CA CYS A 164 0.64 15.34 1.15
C CYS A 164 -0.05 16.62 0.65
N ASP A 165 -0.61 17.44 1.56
CA ASP A 165 -1.03 18.81 1.27
C ASP A 165 -0.74 19.76 2.45
N GLY A 166 0.26 20.63 2.25
CA GLY A 166 0.70 21.57 3.27
C GLY A 166 1.23 20.87 4.53
N GLU A 167 0.47 20.95 5.62
CA GLU A 167 0.80 20.28 6.89
C GLU A 167 0.16 18.89 7.01
N ASP A 168 -0.80 18.56 6.14
CA ASP A 168 -1.33 17.21 6.07
C ASP A 168 -0.34 16.32 5.32
N LEU A 169 0.60 15.73 6.06
CA LEU A 169 1.61 14.82 5.52
C LEU A 169 1.08 13.39 5.32
N ASN A 170 -0.24 13.20 5.34
CA ASN A 170 -0.89 11.89 5.22
C ASN A 170 -0.34 10.86 6.23
N GLY A 171 -0.05 11.34 7.45
CA GLY A 171 0.55 10.55 8.54
C GLY A 171 1.99 10.10 8.33
N GLN A 172 2.68 10.58 7.27
CA GLN A 172 4.08 10.27 7.02
C GLN A 172 5.02 11.19 7.80
N SER A 173 6.24 10.70 8.02
CA SER A 173 7.36 11.43 8.60
C SER A 173 8.68 11.03 7.94
N CYS A 174 9.77 11.73 8.23
CA CYS A 174 11.10 11.31 7.77
C CYS A 174 11.39 9.85 8.18
N GLN A 175 10.99 9.45 9.38
CA GLN A 175 11.17 8.09 9.88
C GLN A 175 10.35 7.04 9.13
N SER A 176 9.10 7.34 8.77
CA SER A 176 8.29 6.40 7.99
C SER A 176 8.81 6.23 6.56
N LEU A 177 9.50 7.25 6.03
CA LEU A 177 10.18 7.22 4.73
C LEU A 177 11.60 6.62 4.77
N GLY A 178 12.06 6.18 5.95
CA GLY A 178 13.34 5.47 6.12
C GLY A 178 14.55 6.34 6.45
N TYR A 179 14.35 7.59 6.85
CA TYR A 179 15.39 8.45 7.43
C TYR A 179 15.37 8.35 8.96
N ASP A 180 16.44 8.78 9.63
CA ASP A 180 16.49 8.68 11.10
C ASP A 180 15.91 9.91 11.80
N LYS A 181 16.04 11.09 11.18
CA LYS A 181 15.63 12.37 11.77
C LYS A 181 15.26 13.43 10.71
N GLY A 182 14.87 14.60 11.20
CA GLY A 182 14.51 15.77 10.39
C GLY A 182 13.00 16.02 10.37
N THR A 183 12.60 17.00 9.56
CA THR A 183 11.20 17.40 9.38
C THR A 183 10.80 17.10 7.94
N LEU A 184 9.77 16.27 7.76
CA LEU A 184 9.20 16.03 6.45
C LEU A 184 8.29 17.20 6.10
N ARG A 185 8.35 17.67 4.85
CA ARG A 185 7.54 18.79 4.38
C ARG A 185 6.75 18.38 3.14
N CYS A 186 5.72 19.16 2.83
CA CYS A 186 5.01 19.05 1.57
C CYS A 186 5.42 20.18 0.62
N ASP A 187 5.72 19.83 -0.63
CA ASP A 187 6.05 20.82 -1.65
C ASP A 187 4.80 21.42 -2.32
N ALA A 188 5.00 22.43 -3.17
CA ALA A 188 3.90 23.12 -3.85
C ALA A 188 3.20 22.28 -4.94
N ASN A 189 3.70 21.08 -5.23
CA ASN A 189 3.10 20.12 -6.14
C ASN A 189 2.51 18.91 -5.38
N CYS A 190 2.42 18.97 -4.06
CA CYS A 190 1.86 17.93 -3.21
C CYS A 190 2.65 16.61 -3.25
N HIS A 191 3.97 16.77 -3.37
CA HIS A 191 4.95 15.71 -3.16
C HIS A 191 5.70 15.91 -1.85
N PHE A 192 6.17 14.80 -1.28
CA PHE A 192 7.04 14.84 -0.12
C PHE A 192 8.38 15.53 -0.43
N ASP A 193 8.65 16.61 0.28
CA ASP A 193 9.97 17.23 0.35
C ASP A 193 10.76 16.64 1.52
N SER A 194 11.69 15.74 1.18
CA SER A 194 12.61 15.08 2.11
C SER A 194 13.95 15.79 2.27
N SER A 195 14.11 17.01 1.75
CA SER A 195 15.39 17.74 1.80
C SER A 195 15.87 18.04 3.23
N GLU A 196 14.93 18.21 4.17
CA GLU A 196 15.18 18.39 5.60
C GLU A 196 15.28 17.05 6.36
N CYS A 197 14.94 15.91 5.74
CA CYS A 197 15.18 14.59 6.32
C CYS A 197 16.67 14.24 6.27
N LYS A 198 17.19 13.66 7.36
CA LYS A 198 18.61 13.31 7.51
C LYS A 198 18.76 11.89 8.06
N TYR A 199 19.84 11.25 7.64
CA TYR A 199 20.34 10.05 8.30
C TYR A 199 21.14 10.43 9.52
N ASN A 200 21.04 9.61 10.56
CA ASN A 200 21.86 9.74 11.74
C ASN A 200 23.24 9.15 11.44
N LYS A 201 24.27 10.00 11.46
CA LYS A 201 25.63 9.57 11.18
C LYS A 201 26.24 9.00 12.45
N VAL A 202 26.78 7.80 12.36
CA VAL A 202 27.52 7.19 13.49
C VAL A 202 28.76 8.05 13.78
N PRO A 203 28.99 8.45 15.03
CA PRO A 203 30.15 9.28 15.37
C PRO A 203 31.45 8.50 15.16
N ILE A 204 32.46 9.17 14.59
CA ILE A 204 33.81 8.61 14.51
C ILE A 204 34.58 9.07 15.74
N VAL A 205 34.85 8.13 16.63
CA VAL A 205 35.41 8.41 17.95
C VAL A 205 36.91 8.11 17.99
N ASP A 206 37.66 9.03 18.57
CA ASP A 206 39.07 8.85 18.91
C ASP A 206 39.40 9.61 20.20
N PHE A 207 40.55 9.36 20.81
CA PHE A 207 41.00 10.17 21.95
C PHE A 207 42.50 10.33 22.02
N SER A 208 42.92 11.41 22.68
CA SER A 208 44.31 11.65 23.06
C SER A 208 44.48 11.49 24.57
N HIS A 209 45.68 11.15 25.01
CA HIS A 209 46.00 11.06 26.41
C HIS A 209 47.36 11.67 26.71
N LEU A 210 47.52 12.23 27.92
CA LEU A 210 48.78 12.72 28.44
C LEU A 210 48.94 12.28 29.89
N CYS A 211 49.97 11.48 30.17
CA CYS A 211 50.27 11.01 31.50
C CYS A 211 51.48 11.73 32.09
N MET A 212 51.35 12.15 33.35
CA MET A 212 52.43 12.79 34.09
C MET A 212 52.52 12.27 35.52
N LYS A 213 53.74 12.25 36.04
CA LYS A 213 53.97 11.99 37.45
C LYS A 213 53.76 13.28 38.24
N ILE A 214 52.86 13.25 39.22
CA ILE A 214 52.59 14.40 40.08
C ILE A 214 53.17 14.14 41.47
N GLY A 215 54.08 15.01 41.93
CA GLY A 215 54.67 14.95 43.27
C GLY A 215 55.79 13.92 43.45
N SER A 216 56.17 13.69 44.71
CA SER A 216 57.20 12.72 45.11
C SER A 216 56.69 11.29 45.23
N ASP A 217 55.37 11.11 45.27
CA ASP A 217 54.72 9.83 45.48
C ASP A 217 54.80 8.95 44.23
N ALA A 218 54.46 7.67 44.34
CA ALA A 218 54.53 6.73 43.22
C ALA A 218 53.31 6.80 42.27
N SER A 219 52.54 7.88 42.29
CA SER A 219 51.33 8.06 41.49
C SER A 219 51.59 8.70 40.13
N TYR A 220 50.80 8.28 39.13
CA TYR A 220 50.80 8.83 37.78
C TYR A 220 49.38 9.27 37.43
N THR A 221 49.21 10.49 36.93
CA THR A 221 47.90 11.00 36.52
C THR A 221 47.88 11.16 35.02
N CYS A 222 46.90 10.54 34.37
CA CYS A 222 46.63 10.69 32.95
C CYS A 222 45.40 11.57 32.73
N TYR A 223 45.52 12.47 31.77
CA TYR A 223 44.44 13.30 31.25
C TYR A 223 44.02 12.73 29.91
N PHE A 224 42.73 12.44 29.75
CA PHE A 224 42.14 11.91 28.54
C PHE A 224 41.20 12.94 27.94
N VAL A 225 41.32 13.16 26.63
CA VAL A 225 40.51 14.12 25.89
C VAL A 225 39.88 13.42 24.70
N ALA A 226 38.54 13.37 24.68
CA ALA A 226 37.79 12.80 23.58
C ALA A 226 37.87 13.69 22.33
N SER A 227 37.86 13.06 21.17
CA SER A 227 37.76 13.71 19.87
C SER A 227 36.75 12.96 19.01
N VAL A 228 35.88 13.71 18.34
CA VAL A 228 34.85 13.13 17.49
C VAL A 228 34.85 13.81 16.13
N ARG A 229 34.69 13.02 15.07
CA ARG A 229 34.58 13.46 13.68
C ARG A 229 33.28 12.93 13.05
N ASP A 230 32.90 13.59 11.96
CA ASP A 230 31.80 13.24 11.05
C ASP A 230 30.37 13.31 11.59
N ASP A 231 30.18 13.89 12.79
CA ASP A 231 28.87 14.32 13.26
C ASP A 231 28.70 15.84 13.08
N GLU A 232 27.74 16.22 12.23
CA GLU A 232 27.40 17.62 11.96
C GLU A 232 26.65 18.25 13.15
N ASP A 233 26.16 17.43 14.08
CA ASP A 233 25.40 17.81 15.28
C ASP A 233 26.27 17.94 16.54
N ILE A 234 27.61 17.93 16.42
CA ILE A 234 28.55 18.00 17.56
C ILE A 234 28.43 19.29 18.39
N SER A 235 27.74 20.33 17.90
CA SER A 235 27.54 21.59 18.62
C SER A 235 26.59 21.49 19.81
N ASP A 236 25.71 20.50 19.83
CA ASP A 236 24.63 20.38 20.82
C ASP A 236 24.94 19.30 21.88
N TRP A 237 26.17 18.81 21.90
CA TRP A 237 26.57 17.68 22.73
C TRP A 237 26.90 18.03 24.18
N SER A 238 26.56 17.10 25.06
CA SER A 238 26.74 17.17 26.52
C SER A 238 27.74 16.11 27.01
N ASP A 239 28.27 16.28 28.22
CA ASP A 239 29.28 15.38 28.79
C ASP A 239 28.77 13.94 28.93
N GLU A 240 27.46 13.77 29.14
CA GLU A 240 26.76 12.49 29.29
C GLU A 240 26.89 11.56 28.09
N GLN A 241 27.27 12.09 26.94
CA GLN A 241 27.45 11.32 25.71
C GLN A 241 28.80 10.61 25.65
N PHE A 242 29.77 11.00 26.49
CA PHE A 242 31.14 10.48 26.49
C PHE A 242 31.33 9.53 27.68
N LEU A 243 31.23 8.23 27.43
CA LEU A 243 31.42 7.19 28.43
C LEU A 243 32.80 6.55 28.27
N TRP A 244 33.63 6.70 29.29
CA TRP A 244 34.93 6.07 29.40
C TRP A 244 34.84 4.81 30.24
N ASN A 245 35.46 3.73 29.76
CA ASN A 245 35.81 2.60 30.61
C ASN A 245 37.33 2.49 30.67
N ILE A 246 37.88 2.74 31.86
CA ILE A 246 39.31 2.86 32.13
C ILE A 246 39.72 1.71 33.05
N GLU A 247 40.62 0.85 32.60
CA GLU A 247 41.20 -0.17 33.47
C GLU A 247 42.18 0.46 34.47
N THR A 248 42.14 -0.01 35.72
CA THR A 248 43.05 0.40 36.78
C THR A 248 43.61 -0.82 37.51
N GLU A 249 44.56 -0.64 38.43
CA GLU A 249 45.02 -1.73 39.29
C GLU A 249 43.93 -2.33 40.18
N SER A 250 42.82 -1.61 40.37
CA SER A 250 41.65 -2.05 41.14
C SER A 250 40.53 -2.61 40.25
N GLY A 251 40.74 -2.67 38.93
CA GLY A 251 39.76 -3.06 37.92
C GLY A 251 39.21 -1.87 37.11
N GLY A 252 38.30 -2.16 36.16
CA GLY A 252 37.67 -1.18 35.28
C GLY A 252 36.74 -0.21 36.00
N ILE A 253 36.83 1.07 35.65
CA ILE A 253 35.96 2.14 36.12
C ILE A 253 35.22 2.81 34.96
N GLY A 254 33.95 3.15 35.18
CA GLY A 254 33.14 3.94 34.27
C GLY A 254 33.16 5.42 34.63
N VAL A 255 33.54 6.30 33.70
CA VAL A 255 33.61 7.76 33.92
C VAL A 255 32.91 8.49 32.78
N ILE A 256 32.26 9.61 33.07
CA ILE A 256 31.55 10.42 32.09
C ILE A 256 32.25 11.77 31.95
N GLY A 257 32.40 12.25 30.72
CA GLY A 257 32.92 13.59 30.42
C GLY A 257 33.73 13.66 29.14
N LYS A 258 33.74 14.83 28.49
CA LYS A 258 34.58 15.06 27.31
C LYS A 258 36.08 15.04 27.62
N GLU A 259 36.42 15.48 28.83
CA GLU A 259 37.76 15.44 29.39
C GLU A 259 37.69 14.74 30.76
N VAL A 260 38.52 13.72 30.96
CA VAL A 260 38.56 12.98 32.23
C VAL A 260 40.00 12.81 32.70
N GLU A 261 40.19 12.80 34.01
CA GLU A 261 41.47 12.51 34.65
C GLU A 261 41.41 11.20 35.43
N GLN A 262 42.47 10.40 35.36
CA GLN A 262 42.61 9.19 36.16
C GLN A 262 44.01 9.09 36.75
N THR A 263 44.08 8.69 38.02
CA THR A 263 45.34 8.44 38.72
C THR A 263 45.58 6.94 38.90
N TYR A 264 46.82 6.52 38.71
CA TYR A 264 47.30 5.15 38.81
C TYR A 264 48.38 5.06 39.89
N ALA A 265 48.29 4.07 40.76
CA ALA A 265 49.26 3.83 41.81
C ALA A 265 50.47 3.00 41.35
N SER A 266 50.35 2.32 40.21
CA SER A 266 51.37 1.42 39.68
C SER A 266 51.70 1.73 38.22
N LEU A 267 52.89 1.28 37.80
CA LEU A 267 53.27 1.25 36.40
C LEU A 267 52.66 0.00 35.76
N GLY A 268 52.37 0.09 34.47
CA GLY A 268 51.72 -0.99 33.74
C GLY A 268 51.10 -0.49 32.45
N THR A 269 50.49 -1.43 31.73
CA THR A 269 49.68 -1.15 30.55
C THR A 269 48.22 -1.23 30.95
N TYR A 270 47.45 -0.19 30.65
CA TYR A 270 46.05 -0.07 31.02
C TYR A 270 45.20 0.12 29.78
N ASP A 271 44.18 -0.71 29.60
CA ASP A 271 43.24 -0.56 28.49
C ASP A 271 42.26 0.57 28.80
N VAL A 272 42.13 1.50 27.86
CA VAL A 272 41.20 2.62 27.95
C VAL A 272 40.30 2.60 26.74
N SER A 273 38.99 2.54 26.99
CA SER A 273 37.98 2.60 25.96
C SER A 273 37.10 3.82 26.13
N LEU A 274 36.77 4.45 25.01
CA LEU A 274 35.82 5.56 24.93
C LEU A 274 34.66 5.10 24.07
N THR A 275 33.45 5.21 24.59
CA THR A 275 32.19 5.06 23.84
C THR A 275 31.51 6.40 23.78
N VAL A 276 31.14 6.83 22.58
CA VAL A 276 30.33 8.05 22.39
C VAL A 276 29.01 7.68 21.75
N THR A 277 27.92 8.21 22.29
CA THR A 277 26.56 8.02 21.77
C THR A 277 25.95 9.38 21.46
N ASP A 278 25.47 9.57 20.25
CA ASP A 278 24.76 10.79 19.88
C ASP A 278 23.37 10.88 20.54
N ASN A 279 22.69 12.00 20.35
CA ASN A 279 21.37 12.25 20.92
C ASN A 279 20.23 11.46 20.24
N PHE A 280 20.50 10.81 19.12
CA PHE A 280 19.58 9.94 18.38
C PHE A 280 19.88 8.45 18.60
N GLY A 281 20.86 8.14 19.43
CA GLY A 281 21.22 6.80 19.87
C GLY A 281 22.25 6.07 19.00
N ALA A 282 22.80 6.67 17.93
CA ALA A 282 23.92 6.02 17.25
C ALA A 282 25.19 6.17 18.09
N SER A 283 25.97 5.09 18.13
CA SER A 283 27.14 5.02 19.00
C SER A 283 28.30 4.33 18.34
N ASN A 284 29.49 4.69 18.79
CA ASN A 284 30.73 4.05 18.38
C ASN A 284 31.71 4.04 19.55
N SER A 285 32.72 3.16 19.46
CA SER A 285 33.73 3.02 20.49
C SER A 285 35.13 2.90 19.90
N THR A 286 36.12 3.32 20.68
CA THR A 286 37.54 3.14 20.38
C THR A 286 38.27 2.68 21.64
N SER A 287 39.42 2.03 21.49
CA SER A 287 40.25 1.58 22.62
C SER A 287 41.73 1.76 22.33
N LYS A 288 42.49 2.21 23.33
CA LYS A 288 43.96 2.30 23.28
C LYS A 288 44.55 1.74 24.56
N ALA A 289 45.68 1.04 24.42
CA ALA A 289 46.51 0.64 25.54
C ALA A 289 47.39 1.83 25.98
N VAL A 290 47.32 2.19 27.26
CA VAL A 290 48.06 3.29 27.86
C VAL A 290 49.20 2.72 28.68
N ASP A 291 50.42 2.94 28.21
CA ASP A 291 51.63 2.45 28.86
C ASP A 291 52.17 3.48 29.86
N LEU A 292 51.98 3.19 31.15
CA LEU A 292 52.68 3.85 32.24
C LEU A 292 54.02 3.16 32.45
N CYS A 293 55.05 3.66 31.79
CA CYS A 293 56.44 3.29 32.05
C CYS A 293 57.11 4.33 32.96
N ARG A 294 58.18 3.94 33.66
CA ARG A 294 59.08 4.96 34.22
C ARG A 294 59.56 5.77 33.02
N ALA A 295 59.44 7.09 33.09
CA ALA A 295 60.26 7.95 32.25
C ALA A 295 61.71 7.52 32.51
N LEU A 296 62.26 6.69 31.62
CA LEU A 296 63.70 6.56 31.50
C LEU A 296 64.17 7.99 31.42
N THR A 297 65.11 8.39 32.27
CA THR A 297 65.64 9.75 32.29
C THR A 297 66.04 10.09 30.86
N LEU A 298 65.18 10.84 30.16
CA LEU A 298 65.09 10.86 28.69
C LEU A 298 66.08 11.90 28.15
N LYS A 299 67.32 11.84 28.65
CA LYS A 299 68.45 12.59 28.12
C LYS A 299 69.19 11.81 27.03
N THR A 300 69.14 10.48 27.03
CA THR A 300 70.05 9.67 26.22
C THR A 300 69.43 9.02 24.98
N GLN A 301 68.11 9.10 24.75
CA GLN A 301 67.47 8.49 23.57
C GLN A 301 67.02 9.49 22.48
N CYS A 302 66.57 10.71 22.79
CA CYS A 302 66.22 11.69 21.74
C CYS A 302 67.45 12.41 21.12
N GLU A 303 68.67 12.31 21.68
CA GLU A 303 69.89 12.90 21.07
C GLU A 303 70.44 12.09 19.87
N GLN A 304 69.91 10.90 19.57
CA GLN A 304 70.39 10.05 18.47
C GLN A 304 69.49 10.02 17.23
N GLU A 305 68.31 10.65 17.26
CA GLU A 305 67.43 10.74 16.09
C GLU A 305 67.44 12.17 15.53
N GLU A 306 67.92 12.34 14.30
CA GLU A 306 68.18 13.63 13.62
C GLU A 306 66.91 14.47 13.30
N ASN A 307 65.86 14.45 14.13
CA ASN A 307 64.57 15.05 13.79
C ASN A 307 63.74 15.71 14.91
N CYS A 308 64.36 16.06 16.04
CA CYS A 308 63.64 16.73 17.14
C CYS A 308 63.84 18.26 17.12
N GLU A 309 62.74 19.02 17.06
CA GLU A 309 62.73 20.45 17.36
C GLU A 309 62.11 20.69 18.74
N TRP A 310 62.78 21.50 19.56
CA TRP A 310 62.34 21.85 20.91
C TRP A 310 61.24 22.91 20.86
N TYR A 311 60.06 22.59 21.37
CA TYR A 311 59.03 23.58 21.70
C TYR A 311 58.92 23.73 23.21
N THR A 312 59.00 24.97 23.69
CA THR A 312 58.78 25.32 25.10
C THR A 312 57.46 26.07 25.24
N PRO A 313 56.35 25.45 25.69
CA PRO A 313 55.25 26.19 26.28
C PRO A 313 55.60 26.56 27.73
N GLN A 314 54.96 27.60 28.27
CA GLN A 314 55.24 28.27 29.56
C GLN A 314 55.20 27.38 30.82
N LEU A 315 55.04 26.06 30.71
CA LEU A 315 54.98 25.11 31.82
C LEU A 315 56.16 24.12 31.89
N GLY A 316 57.23 24.34 31.11
CA GLY A 316 58.51 23.65 31.31
C GLY A 316 58.52 22.17 30.92
N MET A 317 57.90 21.83 29.79
CA MET A 317 57.84 20.44 29.29
C MET A 317 58.44 20.32 27.88
N ALA A 318 59.12 19.21 27.60
CA ALA A 318 59.65 18.84 26.28
C ALA A 318 58.92 17.59 25.76
N TYR A 319 58.63 17.54 24.45
CA TYR A 319 57.99 16.41 23.79
C TYR A 319 58.81 15.96 22.58
N CYS A 320 58.87 14.65 22.34
CA CYS A 320 59.51 14.04 21.18
C CYS A 320 58.39 13.69 20.17
N ARG A 321 58.40 14.27 18.96
CA ARG A 321 57.48 13.93 17.86
C ARG A 321 58.29 13.17 16.80
N THR A 322 57.85 11.97 16.42
CA THR A 322 58.40 11.26 15.26
C THR A 322 58.00 11.99 13.98
N LYS A 323 58.95 12.21 13.06
CA LYS A 323 58.71 12.98 11.81
C LYS A 323 57.86 12.25 10.75
N THR A 324 57.25 11.12 11.07
CA THR A 324 56.37 10.41 10.15
C THR A 324 54.96 10.41 10.67
N GLY A 325 54.16 11.33 10.13
CA GLY A 325 52.76 11.10 9.77
C GLY A 325 51.78 10.83 10.89
N ILE A 326 50.75 11.65 10.93
CA ILE A 326 49.44 11.28 11.44
C ILE A 326 49.05 9.95 10.76
N ASP A 327 48.84 8.90 11.54
CA ASP A 327 47.85 7.84 11.31
C ASP A 327 47.33 7.40 12.69
#